data_AF-A0A7S4BLW8-F1
#
_entry.id   AF-A0A7S4BLW8-F1
#
_cell.length_a   1.000
_cell.length_b   1.000
_cell.length_c   1.000
_cell.angle_alpha   90.00
_cell.angle_beta   90.00
_cell.angle_gamma   90.00
#
_symmetry.space_group_name_H-M   'P 1'
#
loop_
_entity.id
_entity.type
_entity.pdbx_description
1 polymer ?
#
loop_
_entity_poly.entity_id
_entity_poly.type
_entity_poly.pdbx_seq_one_letter_code
_entity_poly.pdbx_strand_id
1 'polypeptide(L)'
;AEAAVAAKELVVAGAGYKAVGSALLLLNVLTYCLQCLSSMQSVASQVAHILPALLKKFHKKAYQQVLMAGAMRPESAGLKSINAKHIALSSQALGLVIALLPHLKAILAAYMPEGQRRLLAEMDTAAEDYEEHQSQLFAKLVSILEDRRREHVKNIKEVLAPTDGRRQPEPSANVKAVVKDLASMHKQLQPLLTRAQLHTVFAQILAAFDKGLLEAYSTVDTAPAFSRQCVVQDVHYIRKEVAKLHLSLPNGACPELVAFAQGLPLQ
;
A
#
# COMPACT_ATOMS: atom_id res chain seq x y z
N ALA A 1 19.44 30.54 -18.11
CA ALA A 1 18.49 30.35 -17.00
C ALA A 1 17.78 29.02 -17.25
N GLU A 2 18.35 27.96 -16.68
CA GLU A 2 17.82 26.60 -16.80
C GLU A 2 16.54 26.54 -15.95
N ALA A 3 15.39 26.33 -16.60
CA ALA A 3 14.14 26.15 -15.90
C ALA A 3 14.27 24.88 -15.06
N ALA A 4 14.49 25.05 -13.75
CA ALA A 4 14.52 23.95 -12.80
C ALA A 4 13.19 23.18 -12.94
N VAL A 5 13.26 22.01 -13.57
CA VAL A 5 12.13 21.09 -13.66
C VAL A 5 11.70 20.82 -12.22
N ALA A 6 10.51 21.29 -11.84
CA ALA A 6 10.00 21.12 -10.49
C ALA A 6 10.11 19.64 -10.11
N ALA A 7 10.92 19.34 -9.08
CA ALA A 7 11.15 17.98 -8.64
C ALA A 7 9.81 17.35 -8.24
N LYS A 8 9.39 16.30 -8.97
CA LYS A 8 8.16 15.56 -8.68
C LYS A 8 8.29 14.65 -7.45
N GLU A 9 9.51 14.54 -6.92
CA GLU A 9 9.90 13.67 -5.82
C GLU A 9 10.85 14.40 -4.87
N LEU A 10 10.74 14.07 -3.59
CA LEU A 10 11.64 14.47 -2.51
C LEU A 10 12.47 13.25 -2.11
N VAL A 11 13.79 13.40 -2.06
CA VAL A 11 14.69 12.31 -1.68
C VAL A 11 15.14 12.50 -0.23
N VAL A 12 14.85 11.53 0.62
CA VAL A 12 15.28 11.49 2.03
C VAL A 12 16.00 10.17 2.28
N ALA A 13 17.24 10.23 2.77
CA ALA A 13 18.08 9.05 3.04
C ALA A 13 18.17 8.05 1.85
N GLY A 14 18.20 8.56 0.61
CA GLY A 14 18.28 7.75 -0.60
C GLY A 14 16.94 7.16 -1.10
N ALA A 15 15.84 7.37 -0.37
CA ALA A 15 14.50 6.99 -0.80
C ALA A 15 13.75 8.20 -1.39
N GLY A 16 13.15 8.03 -2.57
CA GLY A 16 12.36 9.05 -3.25
C GLY A 16 10.87 8.95 -2.93
N TYR A 17 10.27 10.05 -2.46
CA TYR A 17 8.84 10.16 -2.12
C TYR A 17 8.15 11.16 -3.01
N LYS A 18 6.91 10.89 -3.46
CA LYS A 18 6.18 11.87 -4.27
C LYS A 18 5.93 13.18 -3.52
N ALA A 19 6.11 14.29 -4.22
CA ALA A 19 5.82 15.62 -3.70
C ALA A 19 4.30 15.83 -3.59
N VAL A 20 3.75 15.61 -2.39
CA VAL A 20 2.33 15.83 -2.08
C VAL A 20 2.16 17.22 -1.45
N GLY A 21 1.26 18.04 -1.99
CA GLY A 21 1.11 19.44 -1.56
C GLY A 21 0.92 19.64 -0.06
N SER A 22 0.12 18.79 0.60
CA SER A 22 -0.06 18.86 2.06
C SER A 22 1.23 18.56 2.83
N ALA A 23 2.05 17.62 2.35
CA ALA A 23 3.34 17.29 2.95
C ALA A 23 4.38 18.39 2.70
N LEU A 24 4.34 19.06 1.54
CA LEU A 24 5.18 20.24 1.26
C LEU A 24 4.85 21.41 2.19
N LEU A 25 3.55 21.63 2.46
CA LEU A 25 3.13 22.64 3.43
C LEU A 25 3.62 22.31 4.84
N LEU A 26 3.52 21.04 5.26
CA LEU A 26 4.09 20.60 6.53
C LEU A 26 5.60 20.84 6.58
N LEU A 27 6.33 20.49 5.51
CA LEU A 27 7.77 20.72 5.39
C LEU A 27 8.15 22.20 5.52
N ASN A 28 7.38 23.11 4.93
CA ASN A 28 7.63 24.54 5.07
C ASN A 28 7.53 24.98 6.54
N VAL A 29 6.50 24.51 7.26
CA VAL A 29 6.32 24.83 8.68
C VAL A 29 7.43 24.20 9.53
N LEU A 30 7.79 22.94 9.27
CA LEU A 30 8.90 22.26 9.95
C LEU A 30 10.22 23.02 9.75
N THR A 31 10.51 23.43 8.51
CA THR A 31 11.70 24.22 8.18
C THR A 31 11.73 25.53 8.95
N TYR A 32 10.60 26.24 9.02
CA TYR A 32 10.49 27.46 9.82
C TYR A 32 10.75 27.20 11.32
N CYS A 33 10.19 26.13 11.89
CA CYS A 33 10.48 25.75 13.28
C CYS A 33 11.96 25.48 13.52
N LEU A 34 12.64 24.79 12.59
CA LEU A 34 14.07 24.51 12.68
C LEU A 34 14.93 25.78 12.52
N GLN A 35 14.53 26.73 11.67
CA GLN A 35 15.19 28.03 11.53
C GLN A 35 15.07 28.87 12.80
N CYS A 36 13.90 28.86 13.45
CA CYS A 36 13.73 29.50 14.75
C CYS A 36 14.65 28.88 15.80
N LEU A 37 14.75 27.55 15.82
CA LEU A 37 15.61 26.81 16.73
C LEU A 37 17.10 27.16 16.54
N SER A 38 17.57 27.26 15.29
CA SER A 38 18.95 27.61 14.98
C SER A 38 19.28 29.07 15.28
N SER A 39 18.30 29.96 15.18
CA SER A 39 18.49 31.41 15.38
C SER A 39 18.36 31.83 16.84
N MET A 40 17.54 31.13 17.63
CA MET A 40 17.20 31.49 19.00
C MET A 40 17.14 30.24 19.89
N GLN A 41 18.25 29.92 20.56
CA GLN A 41 18.29 28.70 21.39
C GLN A 41 17.32 28.74 22.59
N SER A 42 16.90 29.94 23.03
CA SER A 42 15.89 30.12 24.09
C SER A 42 14.51 29.55 23.75
N VAL A 43 14.18 29.39 22.46
CA VAL A 43 12.90 28.79 22.04
C VAL A 43 12.94 27.27 21.92
N ALA A 44 14.09 26.63 22.20
CA ALA A 44 14.29 25.21 21.92
C ALA A 44 13.26 24.29 22.62
N SER A 45 12.91 24.59 23.88
CA SER A 45 11.91 23.82 24.61
C SER A 45 10.50 24.00 24.01
N GLN A 46 10.16 25.20 23.57
CA GLN A 46 8.88 25.47 22.90
C GLN A 46 8.79 24.71 21.57
N VAL A 47 9.86 24.74 20.77
CA VAL A 47 9.95 24.02 19.50
C VAL A 47 9.83 22.51 19.71
N ALA A 48 10.44 21.97 20.77
CA ALA A 48 10.34 20.56 21.15
C ALA A 48 8.90 20.13 21.53
N HIS A 49 8.03 21.05 21.94
CA HIS A 49 6.60 20.79 22.13
C HIS A 49 5.77 21.02 20.86
N ILE A 50 6.10 22.05 20.07
CA ILE A 50 5.34 22.43 18.87
C ILE A 50 5.49 21.37 17.76
N LEU A 51 6.69 20.85 17.53
CA LEU A 51 6.93 19.89 16.44
C LEU A 51 6.10 18.60 16.60
N PRO A 52 6.16 17.87 17.73
CA PRO A 52 5.33 16.68 17.92
C PRO A 52 3.83 16.99 17.81
N ALA A 53 3.37 18.11 18.36
CA ALA A 53 1.98 18.51 18.28
C ALA A 53 1.53 18.79 16.83
N LEU A 54 2.38 19.45 16.03
CA LEU A 54 2.15 19.69 14.61
C LEU A 54 2.08 18.38 13.83
N LEU A 55 3.03 17.46 14.06
CA LEU A 55 3.08 16.14 13.44
C LEU A 55 1.85 15.30 13.79
N LYS A 56 1.42 15.28 15.05
CA LYS A 56 0.19 14.62 15.50
C LYS A 56 -1.05 15.23 14.84
N LYS A 57 -1.10 16.55 14.66
CA LYS A 57 -2.22 17.24 13.99
C LYS A 57 -2.29 16.87 12.51
N PHE A 58 -1.16 16.87 11.81
CA PHE A 58 -1.09 16.44 10.42
C PHE A 58 -1.52 14.97 10.27
N HIS A 59 -0.99 14.10 11.14
CA HIS A 59 -1.34 12.68 11.18
C HIS A 59 -2.85 12.46 11.30
N LYS A 60 -3.48 13.04 12.33
CA LYS A 60 -4.92 12.93 12.57
C LYS A 60 -5.73 13.41 11.36
N LYS A 61 -5.32 14.52 10.74
CA LYS A 61 -6.01 15.03 9.55
C LYS A 61 -5.86 14.09 8.37
N ALA A 62 -4.66 13.57 8.08
CA ALA A 62 -4.43 12.61 7.01
C ALA A 62 -5.28 11.33 7.21
N TYR A 63 -5.32 10.82 8.44
CA TYR A 63 -6.10 9.64 8.81
C TYR A 63 -7.59 9.86 8.56
N GLN A 64 -8.12 10.99 9.03
CA GLN A 64 -9.52 11.36 8.81
C GLN A 64 -9.85 11.50 7.33
N GLN A 65 -8.97 12.09 6.52
CA GLN A 65 -9.23 12.32 5.10
C GLN A 65 -9.37 11.02 4.32
N VAL A 66 -8.52 10.03 4.59
CA VAL A 66 -8.45 8.80 3.78
C VAL A 66 -9.20 7.64 4.43
N LEU A 67 -8.86 7.27 5.67
CA LEU A 67 -9.45 6.09 6.32
C LEU A 67 -10.86 6.34 6.85
N MET A 68 -11.16 7.55 7.31
CA MET A 68 -12.51 7.92 7.79
C MET A 68 -13.39 8.58 6.71
N ALA A 69 -13.01 8.47 5.44
CA ALA A 69 -13.72 9.08 4.31
C ALA A 69 -13.97 10.60 4.43
N GLY A 70 -13.18 11.30 5.25
CA GLY A 70 -13.34 12.74 5.49
C GLY A 70 -13.11 13.59 4.23
N ALA A 71 -12.31 13.11 3.28
CA ALA A 71 -12.10 13.78 1.99
C ALA A 71 -13.36 13.75 1.10
N MET A 72 -14.31 12.85 1.37
CA MET A 72 -15.57 12.77 0.63
C MET A 72 -16.61 13.81 1.11
N ARG A 73 -16.36 14.45 2.26
CA ARG A 73 -17.27 15.48 2.79
C ARG A 73 -17.24 16.73 1.90
N PRO A 74 -18.39 17.36 1.61
CA PRO A 74 -18.47 18.55 0.77
C PRO A 74 -17.65 19.72 1.31
N GLU A 75 -17.57 19.87 2.63
CA GLU A 75 -16.83 20.97 3.28
C GLU A 75 -15.30 20.74 3.30
N SER A 76 -14.84 19.60 2.80
CA SER A 76 -13.42 19.22 2.74
C SER A 76 -12.93 19.21 1.29
N ALA A 77 -12.58 18.04 0.75
CA ALA A 77 -12.12 17.92 -0.63
C ALA A 77 -13.25 17.56 -1.62
N GLY A 78 -14.46 17.24 -1.13
CA GLY A 78 -15.62 16.93 -1.97
C GLY A 78 -15.43 15.74 -2.92
N LEU A 79 -14.55 14.79 -2.59
CA LEU A 79 -14.25 13.66 -3.48
C LEU A 79 -15.44 12.70 -3.58
N LYS A 80 -15.78 12.29 -4.81
CA LYS A 80 -16.84 11.27 -5.03
C LYS A 80 -16.46 9.90 -4.48
N SER A 81 -15.17 9.57 -4.47
CA SER A 81 -14.66 8.30 -3.92
C SER A 81 -13.17 8.41 -3.57
N ILE A 82 -12.73 7.52 -2.68
CA ILE A 82 -11.32 7.34 -2.33
C ILE A 82 -10.83 6.11 -3.10
N ASN A 83 -9.87 6.33 -4.01
CA ASN A 83 -9.33 5.29 -4.89
C ASN A 83 -7.88 4.95 -4.53
N ALA A 84 -7.31 3.97 -5.23
CA ALA A 84 -5.92 3.52 -5.01
C ALA A 84 -4.89 4.66 -5.15
N LYS A 85 -5.10 5.61 -6.06
CA LYS A 85 -4.23 6.77 -6.24
C LYS A 85 -4.26 7.68 -5.00
N HIS A 86 -5.43 7.95 -4.42
CA HIS A 86 -5.54 8.74 -3.19
C HIS A 86 -4.82 8.06 -2.03
N ILE A 87 -5.00 6.75 -1.88
CA ILE A 87 -4.32 5.95 -0.84
C ILE A 87 -2.79 5.99 -1.04
N ALA A 88 -2.32 5.80 -2.27
CA ALA A 88 -0.90 5.82 -2.60
C ALA A 88 -0.26 7.19 -2.30
N LEU A 89 -0.89 8.29 -2.70
CA LEU A 89 -0.39 9.63 -2.41
C LEU A 89 -0.38 9.91 -0.91
N SER A 90 -1.39 9.47 -0.17
CA SER A 90 -1.39 9.57 1.29
C SER A 90 -0.23 8.79 1.90
N SER A 91 0.02 7.55 1.44
CA SER A 91 1.16 6.74 1.88
C SER A 91 2.51 7.41 1.57
N GLN A 92 2.65 8.11 0.43
CA GLN A 92 3.84 8.89 0.11
C GLN A 92 4.06 10.06 1.07
N ALA A 93 2.99 10.79 1.41
CA ALA A 93 3.07 11.87 2.39
C ALA A 93 3.48 11.36 3.78
N LEU A 94 2.91 10.23 4.23
CA LEU A 94 3.31 9.61 5.50
C LEU A 94 4.74 9.09 5.45
N GLY A 95 5.13 8.40 4.37
CA GLY A 95 6.47 7.84 4.20
C GLY A 95 7.57 8.90 4.23
N LEU A 96 7.31 10.06 3.63
CA LEU A 96 8.21 11.21 3.72
C LEU A 96 8.39 11.66 5.18
N VAL A 97 7.30 11.79 5.94
CA VAL A 97 7.37 12.20 7.35
C VAL A 97 8.09 11.15 8.19
N ILE A 98 7.79 9.86 8.01
CA ILE A 98 8.48 8.73 8.66
C ILE A 98 10.00 8.83 8.44
N ALA A 99 10.43 9.08 7.21
CA ALA A 99 11.85 9.23 6.89
C ALA A 99 12.50 10.47 7.54
N LEU A 100 11.73 11.54 7.79
CA LEU A 100 12.23 12.77 8.39
C LEU A 100 12.26 12.75 9.92
N LEU A 101 11.35 11.99 10.57
CA LEU A 101 11.25 11.89 12.03
C LEU A 101 12.60 11.64 12.75
N PRO A 102 13.45 10.68 12.33
CA PRO A 102 14.74 10.48 13.00
C PRO A 102 15.66 11.70 12.89
N HIS A 103 15.65 12.41 11.76
CA HIS A 103 16.44 13.62 11.56
C HIS A 103 15.92 14.78 12.41
N LEU A 104 14.59 14.98 12.44
CA LEU A 104 13.95 16.01 13.28
C LEU A 104 14.24 15.77 14.76
N LYS A 105 14.14 14.52 15.21
CA LYS A 105 14.45 14.12 16.60
C LYS A 105 15.92 14.37 16.93
N ALA A 106 16.85 14.00 16.05
CA ALA A 106 18.28 14.22 16.26
C ALA A 106 18.62 15.72 16.37
N ILE A 107 18.01 16.55 15.51
CA ILE A 107 18.17 18.01 15.58
C ILE A 107 17.65 18.53 16.92
N LEU A 108 16.43 18.17 17.33
CA LEU A 108 15.89 18.60 18.62
C LEU A 108 16.78 18.17 19.80
N ALA A 109 17.31 16.94 19.77
CA ALA A 109 18.20 16.43 20.81
C ALA A 109 19.50 17.24 20.94
N ALA A 110 20.03 17.76 19.83
CA ALA A 110 21.25 18.57 19.81
C ALA A 110 21.05 19.96 20.44
N TYR A 111 19.84 20.53 20.37
CA TYR A 111 19.54 21.84 20.94
C TYR A 111 18.93 21.76 22.36
N MET A 112 18.62 20.57 22.87
CA MET A 112 17.96 20.38 24.17
C MET A 112 18.93 19.94 25.28
N PRO A 113 18.84 20.55 26.49
CA PRO A 113 19.53 20.04 27.67
C PRO A 113 19.09 18.62 27.99
N GLU A 114 20.02 17.82 28.52
CA GLU A 114 19.82 16.40 28.80
C GLU A 114 18.59 16.12 29.67
N GLY A 115 18.35 16.93 30.71
CA GLY A 115 17.19 16.79 31.60
C GLY A 115 15.82 17.01 30.93
N GLN A 116 15.78 17.59 29.73
CA GLN A 116 14.53 17.84 28.97
C GLN A 116 14.32 16.86 27.81
N ARG A 117 15.29 15.97 27.53
CA ARG A 117 15.21 15.03 26.38
C ARG A 117 14.03 14.04 26.47
N ARG A 118 13.43 13.85 27.65
CA ARG A 118 12.18 13.07 27.80
C ARG A 118 11.05 13.57 26.89
N LEU A 119 11.04 14.85 26.52
CA LEU A 119 10.05 15.43 25.61
C LEU A 119 10.14 14.85 24.19
N LEU A 120 11.30 14.30 23.82
CA LEU A 120 11.52 13.68 22.52
C LEU A 120 10.78 12.34 22.36
N ALA A 121 10.31 11.73 23.46
CA ALA A 121 9.51 10.52 23.40
C ALA A 121 8.21 10.73 22.60
N GLU A 122 7.69 11.96 22.55
CA GLU A 122 6.51 12.28 21.73
C GLU A 122 6.77 12.14 20.22
N MET A 123 8.03 12.26 19.78
CA MET A 123 8.42 12.01 18.39
C MET A 123 8.41 10.52 18.06
N ASP A 124 8.74 9.66 19.03
CA ASP A 124 8.70 8.20 18.86
C ASP A 124 7.25 7.72 18.75
N THR A 125 6.37 8.19 19.63
CA THR A 125 4.93 7.93 19.50
C THR A 125 4.39 8.42 18.16
N ALA A 126 4.86 9.58 17.67
CA ALA A 126 4.47 10.05 16.34
C ALA A 126 5.01 9.13 15.23
N ALA A 127 6.20 8.53 15.36
CA ALA A 127 6.69 7.57 14.38
C ALA A 127 5.80 6.32 14.31
N GLU A 128 5.49 5.74 15.46
CA GLU A 128 4.61 4.58 15.58
C GLU A 128 3.22 4.85 14.97
N ASP A 129 2.63 6.00 15.29
CA ASP A 129 1.34 6.44 14.73
C ASP A 129 1.35 6.49 13.19
N TYR A 130 2.40 7.05 12.58
CA TYR A 130 2.50 7.19 11.13
C TYR A 130 2.76 5.85 10.43
N GLU A 131 3.58 4.99 11.03
CA GLU A 131 3.86 3.64 10.52
C GLU A 131 2.61 2.77 10.55
N GLU A 132 1.88 2.79 11.67
CA GLU A 132 0.62 2.07 11.83
C GLU A 132 -0.44 2.57 10.82
N HIS A 133 -0.57 3.88 10.65
CA HIS A 133 -1.47 4.44 9.64
C HIS A 133 -1.04 4.04 8.21
N GLN A 134 0.25 4.04 7.88
CA GLN A 134 0.72 3.57 6.57
C GLN A 134 0.38 2.08 6.35
N SER A 135 0.52 1.25 7.38
CA SER A 135 0.11 -0.16 7.36
C SER A 135 -1.38 -0.31 7.06
N GLN A 136 -2.25 0.46 7.73
CA GLN A 136 -3.70 0.45 7.48
C GLN A 136 -4.08 0.92 6.08
N LEU A 137 -3.35 1.89 5.50
CA LEU A 137 -3.53 2.29 4.11
C LEU A 137 -3.23 1.14 3.14
N PHE A 138 -2.18 0.36 3.41
CA PHE A 138 -1.84 -0.82 2.61
C PHE A 138 -2.87 -1.94 2.79
N ALA A 139 -3.33 -2.20 4.02
CA ALA A 139 -4.42 -3.13 4.29
C ALA A 139 -5.71 -2.74 3.55
N LYS A 140 -6.00 -1.44 3.41
CA LYS A 140 -7.14 -0.97 2.62
C LYS A 140 -7.00 -1.29 1.13
N LEU A 141 -5.80 -1.22 0.55
CA LEU A 141 -5.56 -1.64 -0.84
C LEU A 141 -5.78 -3.15 -1.01
N VAL A 142 -5.34 -3.96 -0.04
CA VAL A 142 -5.58 -5.41 -0.02
C VAL A 142 -7.08 -5.69 -0.01
N SER A 143 -7.82 -5.10 0.94
CA SER A 143 -9.28 -5.26 1.06
C SER A 143 -10.03 -4.89 -0.23
N ILE A 144 -9.67 -3.78 -0.89
CA ILE A 144 -10.29 -3.37 -2.16
C ILE A 144 -10.13 -4.46 -3.25
N LEU A 145 -8.94 -5.06 -3.35
CA LEU A 145 -8.69 -6.10 -4.33
C LEU A 145 -9.31 -7.44 -3.93
N GLU A 146 -9.36 -7.76 -2.64
CA GLU A 146 -10.04 -8.94 -2.13
C GLU A 146 -11.54 -8.91 -2.41
N ASP A 147 -12.20 -7.77 -2.22
CA ASP A 147 -13.63 -7.61 -2.51
C ASP A 147 -13.91 -7.85 -4.00
N ARG A 148 -13.09 -7.28 -4.89
CA ARG A 148 -13.18 -7.51 -6.34
C ARG A 148 -12.92 -8.96 -6.70
N ARG A 149 -11.89 -9.58 -6.11
CA ARG A 149 -11.59 -10.99 -6.32
C ARG A 149 -12.77 -11.87 -5.94
N ARG A 150 -13.34 -11.65 -4.74
CA ARG A 150 -14.51 -12.39 -4.23
C ARG A 150 -15.69 -12.29 -5.18
N GLU A 151 -15.97 -11.08 -5.69
CA GLU A 151 -17.01 -10.86 -6.68
C GLU A 151 -16.75 -11.61 -7.99
N HIS A 152 -15.51 -11.58 -8.50
CA HIS A 152 -15.14 -12.28 -9.74
C HIS A 152 -15.20 -13.80 -9.60
N VAL A 153 -14.94 -14.37 -8.43
CA VAL A 153 -14.90 -15.84 -8.24
C VAL A 153 -16.12 -16.42 -7.53
N LYS A 154 -17.16 -15.61 -7.27
CA LYS A 154 -18.36 -16.05 -6.52
C LYS A 154 -19.10 -17.23 -7.16
N ASN A 155 -18.99 -17.39 -8.48
CA ASN A 155 -19.60 -18.47 -9.26
C ASN A 155 -18.56 -19.40 -9.91
N ILE A 156 -17.35 -19.47 -9.36
CA ILE A 156 -16.24 -20.24 -9.96
C ILE A 156 -16.60 -21.73 -10.09
N LYS A 157 -17.34 -22.29 -9.13
CA LYS A 157 -17.76 -23.71 -9.15
C LYS A 157 -18.69 -24.01 -10.33
N GLU A 158 -19.64 -23.13 -10.65
CA GLU A 158 -20.54 -23.29 -11.79
C GLU A 158 -19.80 -23.08 -13.11
N VAL A 159 -18.89 -22.10 -13.16
CA VAL A 159 -18.12 -21.77 -14.37
C VAL A 159 -17.15 -22.89 -14.74
N LEU A 160 -16.56 -23.56 -13.74
CA LEU A 160 -15.60 -24.65 -13.97
C LEU A 160 -16.24 -26.03 -14.14
N ALA A 161 -17.54 -26.16 -13.91
CA ALA A 161 -18.25 -27.40 -14.16
C ALA A 161 -18.20 -27.80 -15.65
N PRO A 162 -18.15 -29.11 -15.97
CA PRO A 162 -18.22 -29.58 -17.35
C PRO A 162 -19.53 -29.14 -18.01
N THR A 163 -19.45 -28.62 -19.23
CA THR A 163 -20.61 -28.24 -20.03
C THR A 163 -20.40 -28.66 -21.48
N ASP A 164 -21.46 -29.01 -22.20
CA ASP A 164 -21.40 -29.53 -23.58
C ASP A 164 -20.72 -28.56 -24.57
N GLY A 165 -20.66 -27.27 -24.23
CA GLY A 165 -20.03 -26.22 -25.03
C GLY A 165 -18.51 -26.05 -24.83
N ARG A 166 -17.92 -26.56 -23.74
CA ARG A 166 -16.49 -26.38 -23.45
C ARG A 166 -15.69 -27.62 -23.84
N ARG A 167 -15.03 -27.53 -25.01
CA ARG A 167 -14.25 -28.65 -25.57
C ARG A 167 -12.80 -28.72 -25.07
N GLN A 168 -12.26 -27.62 -24.52
CA GLN A 168 -10.89 -27.56 -24.03
C GLN A 168 -10.80 -26.81 -22.69
N PRO A 169 -9.94 -27.27 -21.76
CA PRO A 169 -9.62 -26.53 -20.56
C PRO A 169 -8.82 -25.27 -20.91
N GLU A 170 -9.37 -24.11 -20.58
CA GLU A 170 -8.74 -22.79 -20.76
C GLU A 170 -8.91 -21.97 -19.49
N PRO A 171 -8.06 -20.95 -19.27
CA PRO A 171 -8.22 -20.06 -18.13
C PRO A 171 -9.58 -19.34 -18.17
N SER A 172 -10.30 -19.42 -17.06
CA SER A 172 -11.64 -18.89 -16.87
C SER A 172 -11.68 -17.37 -17.00
N ALA A 173 -12.84 -16.86 -17.44
CA ALA A 173 -13.07 -15.41 -17.51
C ALA A 173 -12.93 -14.75 -16.12
N ASN A 174 -13.35 -15.46 -15.07
CA ASN A 174 -13.24 -15.05 -13.68
C ASN A 174 -11.79 -14.75 -13.30
N VAL A 175 -10.87 -15.68 -13.56
CA VAL A 175 -9.46 -15.53 -13.21
C VAL A 175 -8.76 -14.50 -14.09
N LYS A 176 -9.12 -14.44 -15.38
CA LYS A 176 -8.67 -13.36 -16.26
C LYS A 176 -9.07 -11.99 -15.71
N ALA A 177 -10.27 -11.85 -15.13
CA ALA A 177 -10.74 -10.62 -14.51
C ALA A 177 -9.98 -10.30 -13.21
N VAL A 178 -9.76 -11.29 -12.34
CA VAL A 178 -8.94 -11.14 -11.11
C VAL A 178 -7.54 -10.63 -11.44
N VAL A 179 -6.86 -11.28 -12.39
CA VAL A 179 -5.52 -10.90 -12.81
C VAL A 179 -5.50 -9.52 -13.47
N LYS A 180 -6.54 -9.16 -14.24
CA LYS A 180 -6.69 -7.83 -14.82
C LYS A 180 -6.78 -6.75 -13.75
N ASP A 181 -7.55 -6.98 -12.67
CA ASP A 181 -7.63 -6.05 -11.53
C ASP A 181 -6.29 -5.92 -10.80
N LEU A 182 -5.58 -7.03 -10.59
CA LEU A 182 -4.24 -7.05 -9.99
C LEU A 182 -3.23 -6.24 -10.82
N ALA A 183 -3.17 -6.49 -12.13
CA ALA A 183 -2.28 -5.79 -13.05
C ALA A 183 -2.63 -4.29 -13.17
N SER A 184 -3.93 -3.97 -13.17
CA SER A 184 -4.40 -2.58 -13.18
C SER A 184 -3.99 -1.84 -11.90
N MET A 185 -4.13 -2.48 -10.74
CA MET A 185 -3.66 -1.92 -9.47
C MET A 185 -2.14 -1.70 -9.50
N HIS A 186 -1.37 -2.68 -9.99
CA HIS A 186 0.08 -2.56 -10.07
C HIS A 186 0.49 -1.37 -10.93
N LYS A 187 -0.09 -1.27 -12.13
CA LYS A 187 0.15 -0.15 -13.05
C LYS A 187 -0.19 1.20 -12.44
N GLN A 188 -1.24 1.29 -11.63
CA GLN A 188 -1.63 2.53 -10.96
C GLN A 188 -0.69 2.92 -9.81
N LEU A 189 -0.20 1.93 -9.04
CA LEU A 189 0.62 2.16 -7.85
C LEU A 189 2.11 2.31 -8.17
N GLN A 190 2.63 1.60 -9.18
CA GLN A 190 4.04 1.61 -9.57
C GLN A 190 4.63 3.02 -9.79
N PRO A 191 3.97 3.97 -10.46
CA PRO A 191 4.53 5.30 -10.64
C PRO A 191 4.41 6.19 -9.40
N LEU A 192 3.76 5.73 -8.32
CA LEU A 192 3.45 6.53 -7.12
C LEU A 192 4.21 6.06 -5.88
N LEU A 193 4.41 4.76 -5.72
CA LEU A 193 5.06 4.18 -4.54
C LEU A 193 6.55 3.98 -4.75
N THR A 194 7.32 3.99 -3.65
CA THR A 194 8.70 3.51 -3.68
C THR A 194 8.73 2.03 -4.07
N ARG A 195 9.87 1.57 -4.61
CA ARG A 195 10.07 0.14 -4.91
C ARG A 195 9.80 -0.73 -3.69
N ALA A 196 10.31 -0.36 -2.52
CA ALA A 196 10.11 -1.10 -1.28
C ALA A 196 8.62 -1.19 -0.91
N GLN A 197 7.90 -0.06 -0.89
CA GLN A 197 6.47 -0.04 -0.57
C GLN A 197 5.64 -0.83 -1.57
N LEU A 198 5.95 -0.74 -2.87
CA LEU A 198 5.26 -1.50 -3.91
C LEU A 198 5.42 -3.00 -3.69
N HIS A 199 6.64 -3.48 -3.41
CA HIS A 199 6.88 -4.89 -3.09
C HIS A 199 6.13 -5.31 -1.82
N THR A 200 6.16 -4.52 -0.75
CA THR A 200 5.44 -4.83 0.50
C THR A 200 3.94 -4.97 0.28
N VAL A 201 3.32 -4.00 -0.41
CA VAL A 201 1.88 -4.02 -0.71
C VAL A 201 1.51 -5.22 -1.56
N PHE A 202 2.28 -5.50 -2.62
CA PHE A 202 1.97 -6.63 -3.49
C PHE A 202 2.24 -7.99 -2.86
N ALA A 203 3.21 -8.10 -1.95
CA ALA A 203 3.40 -9.31 -1.16
C ALA A 203 2.16 -9.61 -0.29
N GLN A 204 1.61 -8.59 0.38
CA GLN A 204 0.37 -8.73 1.17
C GLN A 204 -0.84 -9.07 0.30
N ILE A 205 -1.01 -8.40 -0.84
CA ILE A 205 -2.09 -8.69 -1.80
C ILE A 205 -2.00 -10.14 -2.28
N LEU A 206 -0.81 -10.59 -2.70
CA LEU A 206 -0.63 -11.94 -3.24
C LEU A 206 -0.84 -13.02 -2.18
N ALA A 207 -0.42 -12.78 -0.92
CA ALA A 207 -0.71 -13.70 0.18
C ALA A 207 -2.22 -13.82 0.44
N ALA A 208 -2.95 -12.71 0.46
CA ALA A 208 -4.41 -12.73 0.60
C ALA A 208 -5.10 -13.43 -0.59
N PHE A 209 -4.59 -13.21 -1.81
CA PHE A 209 -5.10 -13.84 -3.01
C PHE A 209 -4.82 -15.33 -3.05
N ASP A 210 -3.66 -15.78 -2.56
CA ASP A 210 -3.29 -17.19 -2.46
C ASP A 210 -4.34 -17.96 -1.64
N LYS A 211 -4.54 -17.52 -0.39
CA LYS A 211 -5.55 -18.08 0.51
C LYS A 211 -6.96 -17.98 -0.06
N GLY A 212 -7.35 -16.78 -0.52
CA GLY A 212 -8.72 -16.53 -0.95
C GLY A 212 -9.11 -17.27 -2.24
N LEU A 213 -8.17 -17.48 -3.17
CA LEU A 213 -8.40 -18.28 -4.37
C LEU A 213 -8.39 -19.76 -4.02
N LEU A 214 -7.50 -20.22 -3.15
CA LEU A 214 -7.49 -21.60 -2.66
C LEU A 214 -8.83 -21.98 -2.02
N GLU A 215 -9.38 -21.11 -1.17
CA GLU A 215 -10.72 -21.28 -0.59
C GLU A 215 -11.79 -21.44 -1.69
N ALA A 216 -11.73 -20.62 -2.74
CA ALA A 216 -12.70 -20.67 -3.83
C ALA A 216 -12.57 -21.96 -4.66
N TYR A 217 -11.37 -22.37 -5.04
CA TYR A 217 -11.16 -23.61 -5.80
C TYR A 217 -11.44 -24.87 -5.01
N SER A 218 -11.30 -24.84 -3.68
CA SER A 218 -11.66 -25.96 -2.81
C SER A 218 -13.16 -26.29 -2.85
N THR A 219 -13.99 -25.36 -3.35
CA THR A 219 -15.44 -25.60 -3.54
C THR A 219 -15.80 -26.22 -4.90
N VAL A 220 -14.84 -26.31 -5.82
CA VAL A 220 -15.05 -26.84 -7.17
C VAL A 220 -15.07 -28.37 -7.09
N ASP A 221 -16.05 -29.01 -7.74
CA ASP A 221 -16.00 -30.46 -7.92
C ASP A 221 -14.84 -30.82 -8.85
N THR A 222 -13.84 -31.46 -8.25
CA THR A 222 -12.63 -31.91 -8.92
C THR A 222 -12.69 -33.39 -9.30
N ALA A 223 -13.85 -34.06 -9.19
CA ALA A 223 -14.01 -35.42 -9.73
C ALA A 223 -13.93 -35.48 -11.27
N PRO A 224 -14.45 -34.49 -12.03
CA PRO A 224 -14.25 -34.44 -13.49
C PRO A 224 -12.84 -33.98 -13.85
N ALA A 225 -12.17 -34.72 -14.76
CA ALA A 225 -10.85 -34.34 -15.29
C ALA A 225 -10.85 -32.94 -15.93
N PHE A 226 -11.96 -32.59 -16.60
CA PHE A 226 -12.15 -31.27 -17.20
C PHE A 226 -12.07 -30.14 -16.16
N SER A 227 -12.77 -30.26 -15.03
CA SER A 227 -12.76 -29.27 -13.95
C SER A 227 -11.35 -29.11 -13.36
N ARG A 228 -10.66 -30.23 -13.08
CA ARG A 228 -9.27 -30.23 -12.58
C ARG A 228 -8.34 -29.50 -13.54
N GLN A 229 -8.40 -29.83 -14.83
CA GLN A 229 -7.57 -29.20 -15.85
C GLN A 229 -7.84 -27.69 -15.96
N CYS A 230 -9.10 -27.24 -15.80
CA CYS A 230 -9.41 -25.82 -15.78
C CYS A 230 -8.77 -25.11 -14.58
N VAL A 231 -8.83 -25.70 -13.38
CA VAL A 231 -8.15 -25.16 -12.19
C VAL A 231 -6.65 -25.04 -12.45
N VAL A 232 -6.01 -26.07 -12.98
CA VAL A 232 -4.57 -26.05 -13.31
C VAL A 232 -4.23 -24.94 -14.31
N GLN A 233 -5.06 -24.74 -15.34
CA GLN A 233 -4.88 -23.66 -16.32
C GLN A 233 -5.03 -22.27 -15.68
N ASP A 234 -6.00 -22.10 -14.78
CA ASP A 234 -6.19 -20.85 -14.05
C ASP A 234 -4.99 -20.51 -13.17
N VAL A 235 -4.49 -21.48 -12.40
CA VAL A 235 -3.30 -21.30 -11.54
C VAL A 235 -2.05 -21.02 -12.38
N HIS A 236 -1.88 -21.72 -13.50
CA HIS A 236 -0.78 -21.44 -14.43
C HIS A 236 -0.85 -20.02 -15.00
N TYR A 237 -2.04 -19.58 -15.39
CA TYR A 237 -2.28 -18.24 -15.91
C TYR A 237 -1.94 -17.16 -14.87
N ILE A 238 -2.41 -17.32 -13.62
CA ILE A 238 -2.08 -16.39 -12.52
C ILE A 238 -0.56 -16.29 -12.36
N ARG A 239 0.15 -17.42 -12.26
CA ARG A 239 1.61 -17.44 -12.07
C ARG A 239 2.34 -16.72 -13.20
N LYS A 240 1.91 -16.97 -14.45
CA LYS A 240 2.49 -16.34 -15.63
C LYS A 240 2.29 -14.82 -15.64
N GLU A 241 1.11 -14.34 -15.29
CA GLU A 241 0.81 -12.91 -15.31
C GLU A 241 1.42 -12.17 -14.11
N VAL A 242 1.48 -12.79 -12.92
CA VAL A 242 2.16 -12.20 -11.74
C VAL A 242 3.66 -12.08 -11.99
N ALA A 243 4.28 -13.04 -12.68
CA ALA A 243 5.70 -12.96 -13.03
C ALA A 243 6.05 -11.70 -13.87
N LYS A 244 5.11 -11.19 -14.67
CA LYS A 244 5.28 -9.96 -15.47
C LYS A 244 5.29 -8.69 -14.62
N LEU A 245 4.88 -8.76 -13.35
CA LEU A 245 4.90 -7.61 -12.44
C LEU A 245 6.31 -7.34 -11.89
N HIS A 246 7.27 -8.23 -12.14
CA HIS A 246 8.68 -8.09 -11.70
C HIS A 246 8.82 -7.87 -10.18
N LEU A 247 7.95 -8.53 -9.40
CA LEU A 247 7.96 -8.48 -7.95
C LEU A 247 9.02 -9.45 -7.38
N SER A 248 9.75 -9.02 -6.36
CA SER A 248 10.65 -9.88 -5.59
C SER A 248 9.82 -10.70 -4.59
N LEU A 249 9.53 -11.96 -4.94
CA LEU A 249 8.71 -12.87 -4.14
C LEU A 249 9.56 -14.07 -3.71
N PRO A 250 10.03 -14.13 -2.45
CA PRO A 250 10.97 -15.18 -2.00
C PRO A 250 10.38 -16.60 -2.12
N ASN A 251 9.07 -16.75 -1.95
CA ASN A 251 8.37 -18.03 -2.02
C ASN A 251 7.63 -18.23 -3.37
N GLY A 252 7.89 -17.39 -4.36
CA GLY A 252 7.13 -17.37 -5.62
C GLY A 252 5.72 -16.75 -5.48
N ALA A 253 4.96 -16.78 -6.57
CA ALA A 253 3.61 -16.24 -6.64
C ALA A 253 2.57 -17.30 -6.25
N CYS A 254 1.81 -17.04 -5.19
CA CYS A 254 0.73 -17.90 -4.69
C CYS A 254 1.17 -19.36 -4.44
N PRO A 255 2.13 -19.62 -3.54
CA PRO A 255 2.68 -20.96 -3.30
C PRO A 255 1.63 -22.01 -2.89
N GLU A 256 0.64 -21.66 -2.06
CA GLU A 256 -0.37 -22.62 -1.60
C GLU A 256 -1.28 -23.06 -2.75
N LEU A 257 -1.69 -22.11 -3.59
CA LEU A 257 -2.48 -22.35 -4.78
C LEU A 257 -1.73 -23.19 -5.82
N VAL A 258 -0.43 -22.95 -5.98
CA VAL A 258 0.44 -23.77 -6.85
C VAL A 258 0.53 -25.20 -6.33
N ALA A 259 0.75 -25.39 -5.02
CA ALA A 259 0.80 -26.71 -4.41
C ALA A 259 -0.53 -27.46 -4.56
N PHE A 260 -1.67 -26.77 -4.35
CA PHE A 260 -3.00 -27.34 -4.56
C PHE A 260 -3.19 -27.83 -6.01
N ALA A 261 -2.86 -27.00 -7.00
CA ALA A 261 -2.99 -27.38 -8.40
C ALA A 261 -2.07 -28.55 -8.80
N GLN A 262 -0.86 -28.63 -8.23
CA GLN A 262 0.07 -29.74 -8.46
C GLN A 262 -0.39 -31.06 -7.82
N GLY A 263 -1.17 -30.98 -6.75
CA GLY A 263 -1.76 -32.14 -6.07
C GLY A 263 -2.97 -32.75 -6.77
N LEU A 264 -3.54 -32.08 -7.78
CA LEU A 264 -4.71 -32.60 -8.51
C LEU A 264 -4.29 -33.76 -9.45
N PRO A 265 -5.00 -34.91 -9.44
CA PRO A 265 -4.67 -36.03 -10.30
C PRO A 265 -4.89 -35.67 -11.77
N LEU A 266 -3.88 -35.94 -12.61
CA LEU A 266 -3.89 -35.60 -14.05
C LEU A 266 -4.58 -36.64 -14.95
N GLN A 267 -5.13 -37.71 -14.37
CA GLN A 267 -5.83 -38.80 -15.07
C GLN A 267 -7.33 -38.66 -14.91
#